data_AF-A0A355S690-F1
#
_entry.id   AF-A0A355S690-F1
#
_cell.length_a   1.000
_cell.length_b   1.000
_cell.length_c   1.000
_cell.angle_alpha   90.00
_cell.angle_beta   90.00
_cell.angle_gamma   90.00
#
_symmetry.space_group_name_H-M   'P 1'
#
loop_
_entity.id
_entity.type
_entity.pdbx_description
1 polymer ?
#
loop_
_entity_poly.entity_id
_entity_poly.type
_entity_poly.pdbx_seq_one_letter_code
_entity_poly.pdbx_strand_id
1 'polypeptide(L)'
;MAIFNSDQLTAFNRDGYLIVRGLFSEEEIGLLGETARNDHAMDQASSTMDDGKGNNVRLSLWNHPGDGVYGMVARCRRIVDGVEEILDDEVYHYHSKMILKDAKVGGAWAWHQDYGYWYQNGLLFPDLVSVMVAVDPATR
;
A
#
# COMPACT_ATOMS: atom_id res chain seq x y z
N MET A 1 6.55 14.28 17.65
CA MET A 1 8.00 14.09 17.38
C MET A 1 8.07 13.80 15.90
N ALA A 2 8.93 14.50 15.13
CA ALA A 2 9.00 14.29 13.69
C ALA A 2 9.37 12.82 13.39
N ILE A 3 8.58 12.18 12.54
CA ILE A 3 8.77 10.81 12.05
C ILE A 3 9.90 10.79 11.03
N PHE A 4 10.02 11.86 10.22
CA PHE A 4 11.04 12.01 9.21
C PHE A 4 11.98 13.17 9.52
N ASN A 5 13.19 13.09 8.97
CA ASN A 5 14.12 14.22 9.00
C ASN A 5 13.96 15.09 7.74
N SER A 6 14.55 16.29 7.76
CA SER A 6 14.48 17.25 6.64
C SER A 6 14.96 16.68 5.32
N ASP A 7 15.98 15.82 5.34
CA ASP A 7 16.57 15.24 4.14
C ASP A 7 15.62 14.22 3.51
N GLN A 8 14.90 13.45 4.32
CA GLN A 8 13.86 12.51 3.86
C GLN A 8 12.68 13.25 3.23
N LEU A 9 12.18 14.32 3.85
CA LEU A 9 11.09 15.13 3.28
C LEU A 9 11.53 15.84 1.98
N THR A 10 12.77 16.34 1.96
CA THR A 10 13.34 16.94 0.74
C THR A 10 13.47 15.91 -0.39
N ALA A 11 13.91 14.69 -0.06
CA ALA A 11 13.99 13.60 -1.04
C ALA A 11 12.60 13.21 -1.57
N PHE A 12 11.59 13.11 -0.70
CA PHE A 12 10.22 12.83 -1.12
C PHE A 12 9.69 13.89 -2.09
N ASN A 13 9.86 15.18 -1.76
CA ASN A 13 9.41 16.28 -2.62
C ASN A 13 10.14 16.35 -3.97
N ARG A 14 11.41 15.93 -4.02
CA ARG A 14 12.21 15.91 -5.25
C ARG A 14 11.90 14.69 -6.12
N ASP A 15 11.84 13.51 -5.51
CA ASP A 15 11.85 12.22 -6.22
C ASP A 15 10.45 11.59 -6.33
N GLY A 16 9.48 12.09 -5.55
CA GLY A 16 8.10 11.58 -5.50
C GLY A 16 7.92 10.32 -4.65
N TYR A 17 8.95 9.88 -3.90
CA TYR A 17 8.86 8.72 -3.01
C TYR A 17 9.88 8.76 -1.87
N LEU A 18 9.62 7.97 -0.82
CA LEU A 18 10.52 7.74 0.31
C LEU A 18 10.52 6.25 0.66
N ILE A 19 11.71 5.68 0.94
CA ILE A 19 11.84 4.29 1.42
C ILE A 19 12.19 4.31 2.91
N VAL A 20 11.28 3.76 3.72
CA VAL A 20 11.48 3.62 5.17
C VAL A 20 11.71 2.15 5.50
N ARG A 21 12.95 1.81 5.88
CA ARG A 21 13.33 0.44 6.25
C ARG A 21 13.04 0.21 7.73
N GLY A 22 12.50 -0.97 8.06
CA GLY A 22 12.22 -1.34 9.45
C GLY A 22 11.08 -0.52 10.09
N LEU A 23 10.14 0.00 9.29
CA LEU A 23 8.94 0.66 9.82
C LEU A 23 8.13 -0.31 10.70
N PHE A 24 8.10 -1.57 10.30
CA PHE A 24 7.53 -2.70 11.05
C PHE A 24 8.64 -3.69 11.41
N SER A 25 8.46 -4.39 12.53
CA SER A 25 9.34 -5.50 12.91
C SER A 25 9.09 -6.74 12.02
N GLU A 26 10.04 -7.67 12.03
CA GLU A 26 9.87 -8.95 11.33
C GLU A 26 8.67 -9.75 11.84
N GLU A 27 8.37 -9.65 13.14
CA GLU A 27 7.20 -10.29 13.76
C GLU A 27 5.89 -9.69 13.24
N GLU A 28 5.79 -8.35 13.18
CA GLU A 28 4.59 -7.65 12.70
C GLU A 28 4.31 -7.98 11.23
N ILE A 29 5.35 -7.96 10.39
CA ILE A 29 5.23 -8.32 8.97
C ILE A 29 4.93 -9.81 8.81
N GLY A 30 5.52 -10.68 9.66
CA GLY A 30 5.23 -12.11 9.69
C GLY A 30 3.75 -12.41 9.94
N LEU A 31 3.15 -11.76 10.92
CA LEU A 31 1.72 -11.88 11.23
C LEU A 31 0.83 -11.38 10.09
N LEU A 32 1.19 -10.24 9.49
CA LEU A 32 0.48 -9.70 8.34
C LEU A 32 0.51 -10.67 7.15
N GLY A 33 1.68 -11.26 6.87
CA GLY A 33 1.87 -12.22 5.79
C GLY A 33 1.18 -13.56 6.03
N GLU A 34 1.21 -14.07 7.26
CA GLU A 34 0.46 -15.28 7.63
C GLU A 34 -1.05 -15.05 7.47
N THR A 35 -1.55 -13.91 7.93
CA THR A 35 -2.97 -13.55 7.75
C THR A 35 -3.32 -13.47 6.27
N ALA A 36 -2.51 -12.78 5.46
CA ALA A 36 -2.73 -12.65 4.02
C ALA A 36 -2.77 -13.99 3.28
N ARG A 37 -1.96 -14.97 3.68
CA ARG A 37 -1.95 -16.32 3.07
C ARG A 37 -3.13 -17.20 3.49
N ASN A 38 -3.65 -16.99 4.69
CA ASN A 38 -4.73 -17.80 5.27
C ASN A 38 -6.12 -17.15 5.13
N ASP A 39 -6.21 -15.95 4.55
CA ASP A 39 -7.45 -15.21 4.41
C ASP A 39 -8.25 -15.69 3.18
N HIS A 40 -8.95 -16.81 3.39
CA HIS A 40 -9.83 -17.39 2.38
C HIS A 40 -10.96 -16.44 1.95
N ALA A 41 -11.40 -15.51 2.81
CA ALA A 41 -12.43 -14.56 2.44
C ALA A 41 -11.88 -13.51 1.47
N MET A 42 -10.67 -13.01 1.72
CA MET A 42 -9.96 -12.11 0.81
C MET A 42 -9.65 -12.79 -0.53
N ASP A 43 -9.29 -14.08 -0.53
CA ASP A 43 -9.09 -14.87 -1.74
C ASP A 43 -10.36 -14.97 -2.59
N GLN A 44 -11.51 -15.28 -1.97
CA GLN A 44 -12.80 -15.38 -2.66
C GLN A 44 -13.30 -14.02 -3.19
N ALA A 45 -12.97 -12.93 -2.49
CA ALA A 45 -13.29 -11.56 -2.91
C ALA A 45 -12.29 -10.99 -3.92
N SER A 46 -11.15 -11.65 -4.15
CA SER A 46 -10.11 -11.15 -5.03
C SER A 46 -10.56 -11.18 -6.49
N SER A 47 -10.24 -10.11 -7.21
CA SER A 47 -10.38 -10.08 -8.66
C SER A 47 -9.06 -10.49 -9.30
N THR A 48 -9.15 -11.26 -10.39
CA THR A 48 -7.98 -11.58 -11.20
C THR A 48 -7.76 -10.46 -12.22
N MET A 49 -6.61 -9.81 -12.16
CA MET A 49 -6.15 -8.93 -13.24
C MET A 49 -5.20 -9.68 -14.16
N ASP A 50 -5.55 -9.71 -15.44
CA ASP A 50 -4.67 -10.20 -16.52
C ASP A 50 -3.58 -9.15 -16.77
N ASP A 51 -2.33 -9.58 -16.76
CA ASP A 51 -1.17 -8.73 -17.05
C ASP A 51 -0.94 -8.48 -18.56
N GLY A 52 -1.85 -8.93 -19.41
CA GLY A 52 -1.78 -8.84 -20.86
C GLY A 52 -0.82 -9.85 -21.48
N LYS A 53 -0.21 -10.74 -20.67
CA LYS A 53 0.67 -11.83 -21.11
C LYS A 53 0.16 -13.20 -20.66
N GLY A 54 -1.08 -13.27 -20.15
CA GLY A 54 -1.71 -14.52 -19.71
C GLY A 54 -1.36 -14.92 -18.28
N ASN A 55 -0.75 -14.04 -17.49
CA ASN A 55 -0.52 -14.27 -16.08
C ASN A 55 -1.50 -13.47 -15.23
N ASN A 56 -1.83 -14.03 -14.08
CA ASN A 56 -2.89 -13.52 -13.21
C ASN A 56 -2.30 -12.94 -11.93
N VAL A 57 -2.66 -11.70 -11.61
CA VAL A 57 -2.44 -11.11 -10.28
C VAL A 57 -3.75 -11.18 -9.51
N ARG A 58 -3.69 -11.67 -8.26
CA ARG A 58 -4.82 -11.60 -7.34
C ARG A 58 -4.80 -10.25 -6.63
N LEU A 59 -5.90 -9.52 -6.76
CA LEU A 59 -6.06 -8.18 -6.20
C LEU A 59 -7.32 -8.13 -5.35
N SER A 60 -7.15 -7.81 -4.07
CA SER A 60 -8.26 -7.52 -3.17
C SER A 60 -8.25 -6.04 -2.83
N LEU A 61 -9.39 -5.37 -3.01
CA LEU A 61 -9.58 -3.93 -2.87
C LEU A 61 -10.69 -3.64 -1.86
N TRP A 62 -10.47 -2.68 -0.97
CA TRP A 62 -11.49 -2.24 -0.03
C TRP A 62 -11.27 -0.79 0.40
N ASN A 63 -12.36 -0.09 0.74
CA ASN A 63 -12.33 1.35 1.05
C ASN A 63 -12.38 1.64 2.55
N HIS A 64 -12.69 0.64 3.39
CA HIS A 64 -12.76 0.80 4.84
C HIS A 64 -11.74 -0.12 5.52
N PRO A 65 -10.86 0.41 6.39
CA PRO A 65 -9.78 -0.38 6.98
C PRO A 65 -10.30 -1.56 7.81
N GLY A 66 -11.47 -1.42 8.45
CA GLY A 66 -12.01 -2.41 9.38
C GLY A 66 -11.14 -2.56 10.64
N ASP A 67 -11.45 -3.58 11.44
CA ASP A 67 -10.77 -3.86 12.72
C ASP A 67 -9.83 -5.07 12.67
N GLY A 68 -9.62 -5.65 11.48
CA GLY A 68 -8.63 -6.70 11.24
C GLY A 68 -7.19 -6.17 11.13
N VAL A 69 -6.24 -7.08 10.93
CA VAL A 69 -4.80 -6.75 10.87
C VAL A 69 -4.50 -5.71 9.78
N TYR A 70 -5.13 -5.79 8.61
CA TYR A 70 -4.90 -4.83 7.53
C TYR A 70 -5.32 -3.42 7.92
N GLY A 71 -6.49 -3.30 8.55
CA GLY A 71 -6.99 -2.02 9.04
C GLY A 71 -6.10 -1.43 10.11
N MET A 72 -5.66 -2.27 11.06
CA MET A 72 -4.74 -1.86 12.12
C MET A 72 -3.39 -1.38 11.58
N VAL A 73 -2.84 -2.07 10.57
CA VAL A 73 -1.62 -1.64 9.88
C VAL A 73 -1.86 -0.31 9.18
N ALA A 74 -2.91 -0.20 8.35
CA ALA A 74 -3.21 0.99 7.55
C ALA A 74 -3.44 2.26 8.38
N ARG A 75 -3.92 2.12 9.62
CA ARG A 75 -4.25 3.24 10.52
C ARG A 75 -3.31 3.37 11.72
N CYS A 76 -2.18 2.66 11.73
CA CYS A 76 -1.23 2.77 12.84
C CYS A 76 -0.51 4.13 12.82
N ARG A 77 -0.14 4.63 14.00
CA ARG A 77 0.52 5.94 14.16
C ARG A 77 1.79 6.11 13.32
N ARG A 78 2.56 5.03 13.13
CA ARG A 78 3.77 5.07 12.28
C ARG A 78 3.46 5.45 10.83
N ILE A 79 2.29 5.06 10.33
CA ILE A 79 1.82 5.44 8.99
C ILE A 79 1.12 6.80 9.05
N VAL A 80 0.11 6.96 9.91
CA VAL A 80 -0.71 8.18 9.96
C VAL A 80 0.17 9.41 10.26
N ASP A 81 0.89 9.41 11.38
CA ASP A 81 1.74 10.53 11.80
C ASP A 81 2.80 10.85 10.71
N GLY A 82 3.28 9.84 9.96
CA GLY A 82 4.25 10.04 8.87
C GLY A 82 3.63 10.61 7.59
N VAL A 83 2.42 10.20 7.23
CA VAL A 83 1.72 10.74 6.04
C VAL A 83 1.22 12.16 6.31
N GLU A 84 0.75 12.45 7.53
CA GLU A 84 0.42 13.82 7.96
C GLU A 84 1.64 14.74 7.86
N GLU A 85 2.83 14.27 8.24
CA GLU A 85 4.07 15.04 8.09
C GLU A 85 4.46 15.28 6.63
N ILE A 86 4.16 14.34 5.72
CA ILE A 86 4.43 14.50 4.28
C ILE A 86 3.45 15.48 3.63
N LEU A 87 2.17 15.41 3.98
CA LEU A 87 1.11 16.22 3.38
C LEU A 87 0.93 17.58 4.08
N ASP A 88 1.46 17.75 5.29
CA ASP A 88 1.23 18.92 6.16
C ASP A 88 -0.27 19.17 6.43
N ASP A 89 -1.06 18.09 6.54
CA ASP A 89 -2.49 18.13 6.81
C ASP A 89 -2.97 16.86 7.53
N GLU A 90 -4.17 16.88 8.09
CA GLU A 90 -4.85 15.69 8.63
C GLU A 90 -5.20 14.71 7.50
N VAL A 91 -5.09 13.41 7.80
CA VAL A 91 -5.27 12.37 6.79
C VAL A 91 -6.37 11.38 7.15
N TYR A 92 -6.96 10.78 6.13
CA TYR A 92 -7.90 9.68 6.27
C TYR A 92 -7.57 8.55 5.31
N HIS A 93 -8.05 7.36 5.62
CA HIS A 93 -7.91 6.21 4.74
C HIS A 93 -8.86 6.32 3.54
N TYR A 94 -8.30 6.47 2.34
CA TYR A 94 -9.07 6.48 1.11
C TYR A 94 -9.41 5.05 0.62
N HIS A 95 -8.41 4.21 0.40
CA HIS A 95 -8.59 2.80 0.06
C HIS A 95 -7.33 1.99 0.35
N SER A 96 -7.47 0.67 0.39
CA SER A 96 -6.39 -0.29 0.52
C SER A 96 -6.48 -1.36 -0.57
N LYS A 97 -5.30 -1.89 -0.93
CA LYS A 97 -5.16 -3.03 -1.85
C LYS A 97 -4.16 -4.03 -1.31
N MET A 98 -4.53 -5.32 -1.34
CA MET A 98 -3.57 -6.42 -1.20
C MET A 98 -3.28 -6.98 -2.58
N ILE A 99 -2.00 -6.97 -2.95
CA ILE A 99 -1.51 -7.47 -4.24
C ILE A 99 -0.77 -8.77 -3.98
N LEU A 100 -1.38 -9.90 -4.35
CA LEU A 100 -0.78 -11.22 -4.19
C LEU A 100 -0.22 -11.67 -5.55
N LYS A 101 1.12 -11.71 -5.63
CA LYS A 101 1.85 -12.18 -6.81
C LYS A 101 2.46 -13.53 -6.54
N ASP A 102 1.91 -14.57 -7.15
CA ASP A 102 2.39 -15.93 -6.97
C ASP A 102 3.77 -16.11 -7.65
N ALA A 103 4.66 -16.81 -6.96
CA ALA A 103 6.02 -17.03 -7.44
C ALA A 103 6.02 -17.73 -8.80
N LYS A 104 6.79 -17.19 -9.76
CA LYS A 104 6.98 -17.74 -11.11
C LYS A 104 5.72 -17.78 -12.00
N VAL A 105 4.59 -17.24 -11.54
CA VAL A 105 3.37 -17.15 -12.34
C VAL A 105 3.41 -15.92 -13.26
N GLY A 106 4.12 -14.85 -12.91
CA GLY A 106 4.08 -13.59 -13.67
C GLY A 106 2.94 -12.69 -13.16
N GLY A 107 2.67 -11.57 -13.83
CA GLY A 107 1.77 -10.54 -13.29
C GLY A 107 2.38 -9.15 -13.32
N ALA A 108 2.74 -8.67 -14.51
CA ALA A 108 3.24 -7.32 -14.68
C ALA A 108 2.15 -6.31 -14.31
N TRP A 109 2.46 -5.39 -13.39
CA TRP A 109 1.62 -4.21 -13.20
C TRP A 109 2.04 -3.20 -14.26
N ALA A 110 1.13 -2.88 -15.19
CA ALA A 110 1.41 -1.92 -16.24
C ALA A 110 1.80 -0.57 -15.65
N TRP A 111 2.66 0.18 -16.34
CA TRP A 111 2.97 1.56 -15.95
C TRP A 111 1.70 2.40 -15.97
N HIS A 112 1.41 3.07 -14.86
CA HIS A 112 0.26 3.94 -14.71
C HIS A 112 0.52 5.00 -13.64
N GLN A 113 -0.38 5.98 -13.56
CA GLN A 113 -0.50 6.91 -12.45
C GLN A 113 -1.82 6.67 -11.75
N ASP A 114 -1.78 6.42 -10.44
CA ASP A 114 -2.99 6.11 -9.67
C ASP A 114 -4.00 7.28 -9.69
N TYR A 115 -3.53 8.52 -9.52
CA TYR A 115 -4.39 9.71 -9.46
C TYR A 115 -5.28 9.89 -10.70
N GLY A 116 -4.81 9.49 -11.89
CA GLY A 116 -5.61 9.59 -13.11
C GLY A 116 -6.92 8.81 -13.04
N TYR A 117 -6.93 7.68 -12.32
CA TYR A 117 -8.15 6.92 -12.03
C TYR A 117 -8.98 7.58 -10.93
N TRP A 118 -8.33 8.07 -9.86
CA TRP A 118 -9.04 8.63 -8.69
C TRP A 118 -9.68 9.98 -8.97
N TYR A 119 -9.17 10.75 -9.92
CA TYR A 119 -9.84 11.96 -10.39
C TYR A 119 -11.26 11.66 -10.90
N GLN A 120 -11.45 10.52 -11.57
CA GLN A 120 -12.77 10.08 -12.03
C GLN A 120 -13.73 9.71 -10.88
N ASN A 121 -13.20 9.48 -9.69
CA ASN A 121 -13.96 9.21 -8.47
C ASN A 121 -14.27 10.48 -7.65
N GLY A 122 -13.98 11.68 -8.20
CA GLY A 122 -14.25 12.96 -7.55
C GLY A 122 -13.10 13.49 -6.70
N LEU A 123 -11.92 12.87 -6.77
CA LEU A 123 -10.74 13.31 -6.04
C LEU A 123 -10.04 14.43 -6.83
N LEU A 124 -10.41 15.69 -6.53
CA LEU A 124 -10.12 16.84 -7.40
C LEU A 124 -8.64 17.26 -7.42
N PHE A 125 -7.89 16.99 -6.36
CA PHE A 125 -6.47 17.35 -6.24
C PHE A 125 -5.66 16.12 -5.83
N PRO A 126 -4.43 15.94 -6.31
CA PRO A 126 -3.60 14.77 -5.99
C PRO A 126 -2.99 14.86 -4.58
N ASP A 127 -3.79 15.27 -3.60
CA ASP A 127 -3.39 15.51 -2.22
C ASP A 127 -3.52 14.22 -1.39
N LEU A 128 -2.58 13.31 -1.64
CA LEU A 128 -2.62 11.93 -1.13
C LEU A 128 -1.26 11.24 -1.29
N VAL A 129 -1.00 10.27 -0.41
CA VAL A 129 0.19 9.43 -0.45
C VAL A 129 -0.23 7.97 -0.48
N SER A 130 0.36 7.20 -1.40
CA SER A 130 0.27 5.74 -1.34
C SER A 130 1.38 5.17 -0.47
N VAL A 131 1.00 4.35 0.51
CA VAL A 131 1.96 3.65 1.38
C VAL A 131 2.00 2.19 0.99
N MET A 132 3.14 1.74 0.46
CA MET A 132 3.37 0.33 0.12
C MET A 132 4.13 -0.36 1.26
N VAL A 133 3.51 -1.35 1.89
CA VAL A 133 4.16 -2.23 2.87
C VAL A 133 4.57 -3.52 2.19
N ALA A 134 5.87 -3.80 2.17
CA ALA A 134 6.38 -5.08 1.68
C ALA A 134 6.09 -6.19 2.71
N VAL A 135 5.19 -7.11 2.38
CA VAL A 135 4.81 -8.25 3.23
C VAL A 135 5.81 -9.41 3.11
N ASP A 136 6.46 -9.51 1.96
CA ASP A 136 7.58 -10.42 1.68
C ASP A 136 8.81 -9.61 1.24
N PRO A 137 10.02 -10.20 1.22
CA PRO A 137 11.21 -9.52 0.72
C PRO A 137 11.03 -8.99 -0.71
N ALA A 138 10.95 -7.67 -0.87
CA ALA A 138 10.87 -6.97 -2.16
C ALA A 138 12.24 -6.94 -2.85
N THR A 139 12.67 -8.12 -3.30
CA THR A 139 13.93 -8.34 -4.02
C THR A 139 13.69 -8.49 -5.52
N ARG A 140 14.71 -8.91 -6.27
CA ARG A 140 14.72 -8.98 -7.74
C ARG A 140 13.69 -9.95 -8.29
#